data_AF-F3G8J2-F1
#
_entry.id   AF-F3G8J2-F1
#
_cell.length_a   1.000
_cell.length_b   1.000
_cell.length_c   1.000
_cell.angle_alpha   90.00
_cell.angle_beta   90.00
_cell.angle_gamma   90.00
#
_symmetry.space_group_name_H-M   'P 1'
#
loop_
_entity.id
_entity.type
_entity.pdbx_description
1 polymer ?
#
loop_
_entity_poly.entity_id
_entity_poly.type
_entity_poly.pdbx_seq_one_letter_code
_entity_poly.pdbx_strand_id
1 'polypeptide(L)' 'MPNILGQNFIAGGRSALGQSLQKSLDATTGEELPYSFHQATDGEIDAAAMA' A
#
# COMPACT_ATOMS: atom_id res chain seq x y z
N MET A 1 3.72 9.37 -16.19
CA MET A 1 2.95 9.05 -14.98
C MET A 1 3.78 8.06 -14.16
N PRO A 2 3.94 8.24 -12.83
CA PRO A 2 4.70 7.31 -12.01
C PRO A 2 4.03 5.93 -11.99
N ASN A 3 4.85 4.88 -11.92
CA ASN A 3 4.35 3.51 -11.77
C ASN A 3 3.93 3.26 -10.31
N ILE A 4 2.63 3.27 -10.04
CA ILE A 4 2.06 3.05 -8.70
C ILE A 4 1.77 1.55 -8.55
N LEU A 5 2.64 0.86 -7.81
CA LEU A 5 2.53 -0.60 -7.62
C LEU A 5 1.58 -1.01 -6.49
N GLY A 6 1.22 -0.11 -5.58
CA GLY A 6 0.36 -0.45 -4.45
C GLY A 6 0.99 -1.31 -3.34
N GLN A 7 2.29 -1.60 -3.44
CA GLN A 7 3.03 -2.46 -2.50
C GLN A 7 3.66 -1.62 -1.39
N ASN A 8 3.70 -2.15 -0.17
CA ASN A 8 4.41 -1.56 0.96
C ASN A 8 5.91 -1.52 0.67
N PHE A 9 6.61 -0.47 1.12
CA PHE A 9 8.06 -0.36 0.98
C PHE A 9 8.71 -0.47 2.35
N ILE A 10 9.43 -1.57 2.58
CA ILE A 10 9.92 -1.99 3.90
C ILE A 10 11.38 -2.43 3.75
N ALA A 11 12.28 -1.88 4.55
CA ALA A 11 13.70 -2.22 4.55
C ALA A 11 14.37 -2.22 3.15
N GLY A 12 13.96 -1.29 2.27
CA GLY A 12 14.48 -1.21 0.90
C GLY A 12 13.81 -2.14 -0.12
N GLY A 13 12.92 -3.03 0.33
CA GLY A 13 12.17 -3.98 -0.51
C GLY A 13 10.70 -3.61 -0.68
N ARG A 14 10.05 -4.24 -1.66
CA ARG A 14 8.59 -4.14 -1.86
C ARG A 14 7.89 -5.37 -1.29
N SER A 15 6.85 -5.15 -0.51
CA SER A 15 6.08 -6.20 0.16
C SER A 15 4.57 -6.04 -0.09
N ALA A 16 3.88 -7.17 -0.23
CA ALA A 16 2.47 -7.25 -0.61
C ALA A 16 1.78 -8.42 0.10
N LEU A 17 2.18 -8.72 1.35
CA LEU A 17 1.70 -9.90 2.07
C LEU A 17 0.24 -9.74 2.52
N GLY A 18 -0.19 -8.50 2.76
CA GLY A 18 -1.58 -8.19 3.02
C GLY A 18 -2.49 -8.46 1.82
N GLN A 19 -3.53 -9.28 2.03
CA GLN A 19 -4.51 -9.60 0.98
C GLN A 19 -5.60 -8.55 0.83
N SER A 20 -5.84 -7.75 1.88
CA SER A 20 -6.81 -6.66 1.86
C SER A 20 -6.28 -5.51 0.99
N LEU A 21 -7.05 -5.16 -0.05
CA LEU A 21 -6.74 -4.05 -0.95
C LEU A 21 -7.59 -2.84 -0.59
N GLN A 22 -6.94 -1.69 -0.47
CA GLN A 22 -7.56 -0.39 -0.21
C GLN A 22 -7.60 0.45 -1.48
N LYS A 23 -8.66 1.24 -1.64
CA LYS A 23 -8.84 2.22 -2.71
C LYS A 23 -8.56 3.62 -2.19
N SER A 24 -7.82 4.40 -2.96
CA SER A 24 -7.75 5.84 -2.74
C SER A 24 -8.92 6.52 -3.43
N LEU A 25 -9.43 7.58 -2.83
CA LEU A 25 -10.50 8.40 -3.41
C LEU A 25 -9.93 9.74 -3.85
N ASP A 26 -10.48 10.29 -4.93
CA ASP A 26 -10.29 11.69 -5.27
C ASP A 26 -10.89 12.57 -4.17
N ALA A 27 -10.12 13.52 -3.65
CA ALA A 27 -10.52 14.31 -2.49
C ALA A 27 -11.65 15.33 -2.80
N THR A 28 -11.88 15.64 -4.08
CA THR A 28 -12.89 16.61 -4.52
C THR A 28 -14.18 15.92 -4.94
N THR A 29 -14.09 14.76 -5.60
CA THR A 29 -15.27 14.04 -6.13
C THR A 29 -15.68 12.86 -5.26
N GLY A 30 -14.78 12.32 -4.44
CA GLY A 30 -15.00 11.09 -3.66
C GLY A 30 -14.95 9.81 -4.51
N GLU A 31 -14.66 9.90 -5.80
CA GLU A 31 -14.59 8.73 -6.68
C GLU A 31 -13.30 7.93 -6.48
N GLU A 32 -13.35 6.62 -6.72
CA GLU A 32 -12.17 5.77 -6.63
C GLU A 32 -11.13 6.10 -7.71
N LEU A 33 -9.88 6.27 -7.27
CA LEU A 33 -8.74 6.34 -8.17
C LEU A 33 -8.40 4.94 -8.72
N PRO A 34 -7.76 4.85 -9.90
CA PRO A 34 -7.53 3.57 -10.59
C PRO A 34 -6.42 2.71 -9.96
N TYR A 35 -6.02 3.01 -8.72
CA TYR A 35 -4.95 2.34 -7.99
C TYR A 35 -5.51 1.58 -6.79
N SER A 36 -4.84 0.49 -6.43
CA SER A 36 -5.13 -0.31 -5.24
C SER A 36 -3.87 -0.43 -4.40
N PHE A 37 -4.01 -0.51 -3.08
CA PHE A 37 -2.89 -0.60 -2.15
C PHE A 37 -3.06 -1.78 -1.20
N HIS A 38 -1.99 -2.55 -0.98
CA HIS A 38 -1.98 -3.63 -0.02
C HIS A 38 -1.96 -3.07 1.40
N GLN A 39 -2.96 -3.41 2.20
CA GLN A 39 -2.97 -3.09 3.63
C GLN A 39 -1.90 -3.93 4.33
N ALA A 40 -0.94 -3.27 4.97
CA ALA A 40 0.13 -3.98 5.68
C ALA A 40 -0.42 -4.94 6.73
N THR A 41 0.18 -6.12 6.81
CA THR A 41 -0.02 -7.07 7.92
C THR A 41 0.74 -6.63 9.16
N ASP A 42 0.39 -7.17 10.33
CA ASP A 42 1.14 -6.94 11.58
C ASP A 42 2.63 -7.30 11.41
N GLY A 43 2.94 -8.41 10.73
CA GLY A 43 4.33 -8.81 10.46
C GLY A 43 5.08 -7.85 9.53
N GLU A 44 4.41 -7.24 8.57
CA GLU A 44 4.99 -6.19 7.72
C GLU A 44 5.23 -4.90 8.53
N ILE A 45 4.32 -4.55 9.45
CA ILE A 45 4.47 -3.41 10.35
C ILE A 45 5.66 -3.63 11.30
N ASP A 46 5.75 -4.81 11.90
CA ASP A 46 6.87 -5.18 12.78
C ASP A 46 8.20 -5.14 12.05
N ALA A 47 8.26 -5.71 10.83
CA ALA A 47 9.47 -5.67 10.01
C ALA A 47 9.89 -4.24 9.65
N ALA A 48 8.94 -3.35 9.39
CA ALA A 48 9.22 -1.93 9.15
C ALA A 48 9.74 -1.21 10.40
N ALA A 49 9.22 -1.54 11.58
CA ALA A 49 9.66 -0.95 12.84
C ALA A 49 11.08 -1.38 13.26
N MET A 50 11.54 -2.54 12.80
CA MET A 50 12.85 -3.12 13.15
C MET A 50 13.97 -2.79 12.13
N ALA A 51 13.65 -2.08 11.05
CA ALA A 51 14.54 -1.81 9.92
C ALA A 51 15.48 -0.60 10.11
#